data_AF-A0A5K8A9S0-F1
#
_entry.id   AF-A0A5K8A9S0-F1
#
_cell.length_a   1.000
_cell.length_b   1.000
_cell.length_c   1.000
_cell.angle_alpha   90.00
_cell.angle_beta   90.00
_cell.angle_gamma   90.00
#
_symmetry.space_group_name_H-M   'P 1'
#
loop_
_entity.id
_entity.type
_entity.pdbx_description
1 polymer ?
#
loop_
_entity_poly.entity_id
_entity_poly.type
_entity_poly.pdbx_seq_one_letter_code
_entity_poly.pdbx_strand_id
1 'polypeptide(L)'
;MRYYGYYSNKSRGMRKKAETDDAIPVILKNDISSKKWRQNWARLIQKVYEVDPLICPKCQGKMRIIAFIEDEQLIKKILKHLDLWEIRNHGPPDRDPTHIPELTYDDDYSQIPTVDYWIQ
;
A
#
# COMPACT_ATOMS: atom_id res chain seq x y z
N MET A 1 -8.50 -11.26 -20.72
CA MET A 1 -8.60 -12.46 -19.87
C MET A 1 -8.14 -12.10 -18.47
N ARG A 2 -9.04 -11.98 -17.47
CA ARG A 2 -8.70 -11.42 -16.15
C ARG A 2 -8.19 -12.53 -15.21
N TYR A 3 -6.90 -12.49 -14.92
CA TYR A 3 -6.11 -13.46 -14.16
C TYR A 3 -6.36 -13.36 -12.64
N TYR A 4 -7.58 -13.63 -12.16
CA TYR A 4 -7.88 -13.57 -10.72
C TYR A 4 -7.61 -14.88 -9.97
N GLY A 5 -7.43 -16.00 -10.68
CA GLY A 5 -7.26 -17.32 -10.05
C GLY A 5 -5.90 -17.52 -9.38
N TYR A 6 -4.82 -16.98 -9.97
CA TYR A 6 -3.45 -17.30 -9.56
C TYR A 6 -3.05 -16.71 -8.20
N TYR A 7 -3.65 -15.59 -7.83
CA TYR A 7 -3.43 -14.94 -6.53
C TYR A 7 -4.48 -15.31 -5.47
N SER A 8 -5.47 -16.14 -5.82
CA SER A 8 -6.49 -16.60 -4.87
C SER A 8 -5.87 -17.40 -3.71
N ASN A 9 -6.53 -17.36 -2.55
CA ASN A 9 -6.10 -18.10 -1.35
C ASN A 9 -6.01 -19.61 -1.61
N LYS A 10 -6.89 -20.16 -2.45
CA LYS A 10 -6.85 -21.57 -2.86
C LYS A 10 -5.58 -21.90 -3.63
N SER A 11 -5.25 -21.14 -4.67
CA SER A 11 -4.04 -21.37 -5.49
C SER A 11 -2.75 -21.17 -4.69
N ARG A 12 -2.71 -20.14 -3.82
CA ARG A 12 -1.60 -19.94 -2.87
C ARG A 12 -1.46 -21.10 -1.90
N GLY A 13 -2.56 -21.57 -1.33
CA GLY A 13 -2.57 -22.73 -0.43
C GLY A 13 -2.07 -24.02 -1.10
N MET A 14 -2.41 -24.23 -2.37
CA MET A 14 -1.92 -25.36 -3.17
C MET A 14 -0.41 -25.26 -3.44
N ARG A 15 0.12 -24.08 -3.75
CA ARG A 15 1.58 -23.87 -3.92
C ARG A 15 2.35 -24.05 -2.63
N LYS A 16 1.81 -23.54 -1.52
CA LYS A 16 2.40 -23.73 -0.19
C LYS A 16 2.45 -25.22 0.20
N LYS A 17 1.40 -25.99 -0.10
CA LYS A 17 1.39 -27.45 0.10
C LYS A 17 2.37 -28.19 -0.81
N ALA A 18 2.61 -27.67 -2.01
CA ALA A 18 3.53 -28.24 -2.97
C ALA A 18 4.96 -27.67 -2.85
N GLU A 19 5.27 -26.89 -1.80
CA GLU A 19 6.58 -26.24 -1.57
C GLU A 19 7.10 -25.42 -2.77
N THR A 20 6.19 -24.93 -3.62
CA THR A 20 6.50 -24.15 -4.83
C THR A 20 6.18 -22.67 -4.68
N ASP A 21 5.86 -22.21 -3.46
CA ASP A 21 5.46 -20.82 -3.20
C ASP A 21 6.64 -19.83 -3.32
N ASP A 22 7.88 -20.31 -3.13
CA ASP A 22 9.12 -19.51 -3.22
C ASP A 22 9.52 -19.15 -4.66
N ALA A 23 8.90 -19.78 -5.67
CA ALA A 23 9.13 -19.47 -7.08
C ALA A 23 8.50 -18.14 -7.52
N ILE A 24 7.69 -17.51 -6.65
CA ILE A 24 7.12 -16.19 -6.89
C ILE A 24 8.10 -15.16 -6.36
N PRO A 25 8.66 -14.26 -7.19
CA PRO A 25 9.39 -13.12 -6.69
C PRO A 25 8.38 -12.25 -5.94
N VAL A 26 8.35 -12.37 -4.61
CA VAL A 26 7.63 -11.42 -3.77
C VAL A 26 8.28 -10.06 -4.08
N ILE A 27 7.51 -9.16 -4.69
CA ILE A 27 7.98 -7.85 -5.20
C ILE A 27 8.66 -7.02 -4.10
N LEU A 28 8.42 -7.37 -2.83
CA LEU A 28 9.14 -6.90 -1.65
C LEU A 28 9.43 -8.07 -0.71
N LYS A 29 10.70 -8.30 -0.37
CA LYS A 29 11.05 -9.05 0.85
C LYS A 29 10.41 -8.29 2.02
N ASN A 30 9.47 -8.92 2.70
CA ASN A 30 8.77 -8.27 3.81
C ASN A 30 9.58 -8.54 5.07
N ASP A 31 10.58 -7.70 5.33
CA ASP A 31 11.41 -7.76 6.54
C ASP A 31 10.59 -7.38 7.80
N ILE A 32 9.31 -7.07 7.61
CA ILE A 32 8.35 -6.69 8.62
C ILE A 32 7.63 -7.94 9.12
N SER A 33 7.69 -8.19 10.43
CA SER A 33 6.91 -9.26 11.06
C SER A 33 5.41 -9.11 10.76
N SER A 34 4.70 -10.23 10.67
CA SER A 34 3.24 -10.24 10.38
C SER A 34 2.42 -9.37 11.35
N LYS A 35 2.91 -9.19 12.59
CA LYS A 35 2.30 -8.30 13.60
C LYS A 35 2.45 -6.82 13.21
N LYS A 36 3.65 -6.40 12.82
CA LYS A 36 3.92 -5.01 12.42
C LYS A 36 3.22 -4.67 11.09
N TRP A 37 3.08 -5.64 10.18
CA TRP A 37 2.24 -5.48 8.98
C TRP A 37 0.78 -5.20 9.32
N ARG A 38 0.15 -6.02 10.17
CA ARG A 38 -1.25 -5.83 10.59
C ARG A 38 -1.47 -4.48 11.28
N GLN A 39 -0.52 -4.04 12.12
CA GLN A 39 -0.58 -2.73 12.78
C GLN A 39 -0.49 -1.58 11.78
N ASN A 40 0.44 -1.64 10.82
CA ASN A 40 0.54 -0.63 9.78
C ASN A 40 -0.70 -0.59 8.89
N TRP A 41 -1.24 -1.75 8.54
CA TRP A 41 -2.49 -1.84 7.77
C TRP A 41 -3.66 -1.23 8.55
N ALA A 42 -3.80 -1.53 9.84
CA ALA A 42 -4.82 -0.91 10.70
C ALA A 42 -4.68 0.62 10.77
N ARG A 43 -3.46 1.16 10.89
CA ARG A 43 -3.23 2.62 10.87
C ARG A 43 -3.59 3.26 9.53
N LEU A 44 -3.29 2.60 8.41
CA LEU A 44 -3.65 3.10 7.07
C LEU A 44 -5.17 3.09 6.87
N ILE A 45 -5.82 2.03 7.31
CA ILE A 45 -7.28 1.94 7.33
C ILE A 45 -7.86 3.07 8.19
N GLN A 46 -7.36 3.26 9.41
CA GLN A 46 -7.81 4.34 10.30
C GLN A 46 -7.76 5.72 9.63
N LYS A 47 -6.68 6.05 8.90
CA LYS A 47 -6.58 7.32 8.16
C LYS A 47 -7.66 7.52 7.08
N VAL A 48 -8.18 6.44 6.51
CA VAL A 48 -9.27 6.50 5.51
C VAL A 48 -10.63 6.65 6.21
N TYR A 49 -10.82 5.99 7.34
CA TYR A 49 -12.10 5.99 8.08
C TYR A 49 -12.30 7.23 8.97
N GLU A 50 -11.24 7.93 9.36
CA GLU A 50 -11.33 9.16 10.17
C GLU A 50 -11.73 10.41 9.37
N VAL A 51 -11.69 10.34 8.04
CA VAL A 51 -12.09 11.45 7.17
C VAL A 51 -13.55 11.27 6.78
N ASP A 52 -14.44 12.13 7.27
CA ASP A 52 -15.83 12.18 6.81
C ASP A 52 -15.90 12.90 5.46
N PRO A 53 -16.18 12.20 4.35
CA PRO A 53 -16.26 12.81 3.03
C PRO A 53 -17.47 13.74 2.87
N LEU A 54 -18.41 13.76 3.82
CA LEU A 54 -19.58 14.63 3.83
C LEU A 54 -19.35 15.92 4.63
N ILE A 55 -18.11 16.23 5.00
CA ILE A 55 -17.75 17.52 5.59
C ILE A 55 -16.97 18.34 4.56
N CYS A 56 -17.42 19.58 4.31
CA CYS A 56 -16.72 20.47 3.40
C CYS A 56 -15.35 20.87 3.98
N PRO A 57 -14.22 20.67 3.28
CA PRO A 57 -12.89 21.01 3.80
C PRO A 57 -12.65 22.53 3.93
N LYS A 58 -13.47 23.36 3.27
CA LYS A 58 -13.33 24.83 3.32
C LYS A 58 -14.13 25.49 4.44
N CYS A 59 -15.37 25.05 4.66
CA CYS A 59 -16.30 25.70 5.60
C CYS A 59 -16.81 24.77 6.71
N GLN A 60 -16.39 23.49 6.73
CA GLN A 60 -16.79 22.48 7.71
C GLN A 60 -18.31 22.20 7.78
N GLY A 61 -19.08 22.67 6.78
CA GLY A 61 -20.50 22.38 6.67
C GLY A 61 -20.78 20.94 6.24
N LYS A 62 -21.97 20.45 6.60
CA LYS A 62 -22.46 19.13 6.17
C LYS A 62 -22.86 19.15 4.70
N MET A 63 -22.39 18.16 3.95
CA MET A 63 -22.69 17.92 2.54
C MET A 63 -23.68 16.75 2.41
N ARG A 64 -24.39 16.68 1.28
CA ARG A 64 -25.32 15.59 0.95
C ARG A 64 -25.02 15.05 -0.43
N ILE A 65 -25.18 13.74 -0.60
CA ILE A 65 -25.09 13.09 -1.90
C ILE A 65 -26.33 13.48 -2.70
N ILE A 66 -26.13 14.00 -3.92
CA ILE A 66 -27.23 14.42 -4.81
C ILE A 66 -27.54 13.39 -5.89
N ALA A 67 -26.55 12.61 -6.33
CA ALA A 67 -26.69 11.59 -7.36
C ALA A 67 -25.51 10.61 -7.32
N PHE A 68 -25.75 9.39 -7.80
CA PHE A 68 -24.70 8.44 -8.18
C PHE A 68 -24.61 8.41 -9.70
N ILE A 69 -23.40 8.59 -10.23
CA ILE A 69 -23.15 8.61 -11.67
C ILE A 69 -22.36 7.36 -12.02
N GLU A 70 -22.96 6.48 -12.81
CA GLU A 70 -22.35 5.19 -13.20
C GLU A 70 -21.91 5.16 -14.69
N ASP A 71 -22.41 6.08 -15.51
CA ASP A 71 -22.07 6.14 -16.94
C ASP A 71 -20.65 6.69 -17.16
N GLU A 72 -19.77 5.84 -17.70
CA GLU A 72 -18.37 6.16 -17.99
C GLU A 72 -18.22 7.37 -18.92
N GLN A 73 -19.09 7.50 -19.93
CA GLN A 73 -18.99 8.60 -20.89
C GLN A 73 -19.30 9.95 -20.21
N LEU A 74 -20.33 9.97 -19.35
CA LEU A 74 -20.70 11.12 -18.55
C LEU A 74 -19.59 11.48 -17.55
N ILE A 75 -19.06 10.48 -16.82
CA ILE A 75 -17.94 10.67 -15.88
C ILE A 75 -16.75 11.31 -16.58
N LYS A 76 -16.36 10.78 -17.74
CA LYS A 76 -15.26 11.31 -18.54
C LYS A 76 -15.51 12.75 -18.98
N LYS A 77 -16.73 13.08 -19.40
CA LYS A 77 -17.10 14.45 -19.81
C LYS A 77 -16.99 15.43 -18.64
N ILE A 78 -17.49 15.05 -17.46
CA ILE A 78 -17.42 15.88 -16.24
C ILE A 78 -15.95 16.09 -15.83
N LEU A 79 -15.17 15.01 -15.74
CA LEU A 79 -13.77 15.09 -15.30
C LEU A 79 -12.91 15.90 -16.27
N LYS A 80 -13.14 15.78 -17.59
CA LYS A 80 -12.47 16.63 -18.58
C LYS A 80 -12.83 18.10 -18.45
N HIS A 81 -14.09 18.42 -18.13
CA HIS A 81 -14.52 19.80 -17.93
C HIS A 81 -13.88 20.44 -16.69
N LEU A 82 -13.56 19.64 -15.68
CA LEU A 82 -12.91 20.08 -14.44
C LEU A 82 -11.38 20.03 -14.50
N ASP A 83 -10.77 19.66 -15.63
CA ASP A 83 -9.34 19.37 -15.78
C ASP A 83 -8.81 18.30 -14.78
N LEU A 84 -9.68 17.40 -14.34
CA LEU A 84 -9.36 16.29 -13.41
C LEU A 84 -9.19 14.95 -14.13
N TRP A 85 -9.25 14.93 -15.46
CA TRP A 85 -9.07 13.71 -16.25
C TRP A 85 -7.59 13.33 -16.34
N GLU A 86 -7.05 12.75 -15.27
CA GLU A 86 -5.69 12.21 -15.26
C GLU A 86 -5.66 10.82 -15.90
N ILE A 87 -5.00 10.71 -17.06
CA ILE A 87 -4.75 9.42 -17.76
C ILE A 87 -3.54 8.69 -17.14
N ARG A 88 -2.88 9.30 -16.14
CA ARG A 88 -1.71 8.69 -15.51
C ARG A 88 -2.14 7.38 -14.86
N ASN A 89 -1.48 6.30 -15.25
CA ASN A 89 -1.64 5.02 -14.60
C ASN A 89 -1.25 5.24 -13.13
N HIS A 90 -2.17 5.02 -12.18
CA HIS A 90 -1.88 5.04 -10.73
C HIS A 90 -0.99 3.85 -10.32
N GLY A 91 -0.10 3.42 -11.21
CA GLY A 91 0.98 2.52 -10.88
C GLY A 91 1.86 3.16 -9.81
N PRO A 92 2.60 2.35 -9.05
CA PRO A 92 3.61 2.87 -8.15
C PRO A 92 4.56 3.79 -8.93
N PRO A 93 5.05 4.89 -8.30
CA PRO A 93 6.03 5.76 -8.94
C PRO A 93 7.23 4.93 -9.42
N ASP A 94 7.81 5.32 -10.56
CA ASP A 94 9.02 4.70 -11.07
C ASP A 94 10.11 4.74 -9.99
N ARG A 95 10.70 3.58 -9.69
CA ARG A 95 11.80 3.50 -8.71
C ARG A 95 13.00 4.22 -9.30
N ASP A 96 13.49 5.26 -8.62
CA ASP A 96 14.80 5.84 -8.94
C ASP A 96 15.89 4.80 -8.63
N PRO A 97 16.69 4.35 -9.60
CA PRO A 97 17.70 3.31 -9.39
C PRO A 97 18.87 3.76 -8.49
N THR A 98 18.98 5.07 -8.17
CA THR A 98 20.23 5.63 -7.63
C THR A 98 20.25 5.97 -6.14
N HIS A 99 19.14 5.85 -5.41
CA HIS A 99 19.13 6.19 -3.98
C HIS A 99 18.98 4.95 -3.08
N ILE A 100 20.11 4.32 -2.81
CA ILE A 100 20.29 3.50 -1.61
C ILE A 100 20.86 4.46 -0.55
N PRO A 101 20.09 4.94 0.43
CA PRO A 101 20.67 5.70 1.52
C PRO A 101 21.68 4.79 2.23
N GLU A 102 22.94 5.21 2.25
CA GLU A 102 23.98 4.57 3.04
C GLU A 102 23.56 4.66 4.50
N LEU A 103 23.15 3.54 5.09
CA LEU A 103 22.72 3.47 6.46
C LEU A 103 23.95 3.60 7.36
N THR A 104 24.34 4.83 7.70
CA THR A 104 25.34 5.06 8.75
C THR A 104 24.68 4.79 10.08
N TYR A 105 24.93 3.61 10.64
CA TYR A 105 24.52 3.25 11.98
C TYR A 105 25.45 3.96 12.97
N ASP A 106 24.90 4.88 13.74
CA ASP A 106 25.59 5.56 14.82
C ASP A 106 25.50 4.67 16.07
N ASP A 107 26.53 3.86 16.31
CA ASP A 107 26.56 2.85 17.37
C ASP A 107 26.73 3.46 18.78
N ASP A 108 26.94 4.77 18.88
CA ASP A 108 27.22 5.51 20.12
C ASP A 108 26.04 5.51 21.12
N TYR A 109 24.83 5.20 20.65
CA TYR A 109 23.61 5.05 21.48
C TYR A 109 22.98 3.67 21.41
N SER A 110 23.68 2.68 20.86
CA SER A 110 23.17 1.32 20.75
C SER A 110 23.08 0.67 22.13
N GLN A 111 21.86 0.38 22.57
CA GLN A 111 21.58 -0.43 23.78
C GLN A 111 21.79 -1.93 23.53
N ILE A 112 22.32 -2.30 22.36
CA ILE A 112 22.55 -3.68 21.95
C ILE A 112 23.97 -4.06 22.43
N PRO A 113 24.13 -5.12 23.24
CA PRO A 113 25.44 -5.60 23.64
C PRO A 113 26.28 -5.96 22.42
N THR A 114 27.58 -5.69 22.47
CA THR A 114 28.52 -6.07 21.41
C THR A 114 28.45 -7.57 21.13
N VAL A 115 28.60 -7.95 19.85
CA VAL A 115 28.46 -9.33 19.34
C VAL A 115 29.22 -10.37 20.18
N ASP A 116 30.34 -9.97 20.79
CA ASP A 116 31.20 -10.84 21.60
C ASP A 116 30.55 -11.34 22.90
N TYR A 117 29.41 -10.78 23.32
CA TYR A 117 28.70 -11.18 24.53
C TYR A 117 28.08 -12.60 24.45
N TRP A 118 27.87 -13.13 23.24
CA TRP A 118 27.20 -14.42 23.01
C TRP A 118 28.16 -15.57 22.69
N ILE A 119 29.48 -15.35 22.80
CA ILE A 119 30.51 -16.34 22.42
C ILE A 119 31.24 -16.92 23.65
N GLN A 120 30.81 -16.61 24.88
CA GLN A 120 31.25 -17.28 26.11
C GLN A 120 30.25 -18.34 26.56
#